data_AF-A0A9W3BJ08-F1
#
_entry.id   AF-A0A9W3BJ08-F1
#
_cell.length_a   1.000
_cell.length_b   1.000
_cell.length_c   1.000
_cell.angle_alpha   90.00
_cell.angle_beta   90.00
_cell.angle_gamma   90.00
#
_symmetry.space_group_name_H-M   'P 1'
#
loop_
_entity.id
_entity.type
_entity.pdbx_description
1 polymer ?
#
loop_
_entity_poly.entity_id
_entity_poly.type
_entity_poly.pdbx_seq_one_letter_code
_entity_poly.pdbx_strand_id
1 'polypeptide(L)'
;MCKNSHPVILFAQAKNAPPTILPKDAEDEDHSGLKIYVTHKKQPYVAGVFFLASASFTIPQGHSSFPVDVGCRFSKEKSIFPFAYKPHAHGLGRDITGYQYNGSYHEIDKGHPQWPQTFYPVTNKIEVKNGDYLLGRCTYDSTSMDCPVNVGSTGNDEMCNFYIVFYTDSSVQEPYGECLG
;
A
#
# COMPACT_ATOMS: atom_id res chain seq x y z
N MET A 1 -2.54 30.34 -3.16
CA MET A 1 -1.40 29.40 -2.92
C MET A 1 -1.87 28.00 -3.29
N CYS A 2 -1.61 27.56 -4.51
CA CYS A 2 -1.88 26.18 -4.91
C CYS A 2 -0.80 25.29 -4.30
N LYS A 3 -1.05 24.72 -3.12
CA LYS A 3 -0.19 23.64 -2.63
C LYS A 3 -0.57 22.39 -3.44
N ASN A 4 0.31 21.98 -4.35
CA ASN A 4 0.31 20.62 -4.88
C ASN A 4 0.62 19.67 -3.71
N SER A 5 -0.38 19.36 -2.90
CA SER A 5 -0.28 18.36 -1.85
C SER A 5 -0.78 17.03 -2.41
N HIS A 6 0.13 16.07 -2.55
CA HIS A 6 -0.25 14.68 -2.80
C HIS A 6 -0.93 14.11 -1.55
N PRO A 7 -2.06 13.38 -1.68
CA PRO A 7 -2.71 12.77 -0.54
C PRO A 7 -1.81 11.69 0.06
N VAL A 8 -1.55 11.77 1.37
CA VAL A 8 -0.79 10.76 2.12
C VAL A 8 -1.76 10.00 3.01
N ILE A 9 -1.78 8.67 2.89
CA ILE A 9 -2.60 7.81 3.74
C ILE A 9 -2.00 7.73 5.14
N LEU A 10 -2.80 8.07 6.16
CA LEU A 10 -2.38 8.01 7.57
C LEU A 10 -2.98 6.83 8.32
N PHE A 11 -4.17 6.38 7.89
CA PHE A 11 -4.96 5.36 8.57
C PHE A 11 -5.89 4.64 7.59
N ALA A 12 -6.21 3.38 7.86
CA ALA A 12 -7.18 2.58 7.11
C ALA A 12 -7.94 1.62 8.04
N GLN A 13 -9.27 1.65 8.02
CA GLN A 13 -10.15 0.72 8.73
C GLN A 13 -11.05 0.00 7.74
N ALA A 14 -11.25 -1.30 7.94
CA ALA A 14 -12.11 -2.12 7.11
C ALA A 14 -13.09 -2.94 7.97
N LYS A 15 -14.31 -3.13 7.46
CA LYS A 15 -15.38 -3.91 8.13
C LYS A 15 -15.12 -5.42 7.97
N ASN A 16 -15.62 -6.23 8.92
CA ASN A 16 -15.61 -7.71 9.01
C ASN A 16 -14.77 -8.32 10.17
N ALA A 17 -15.11 -7.93 11.41
CA ALA A 17 -15.23 -8.81 12.59
C ALA A 17 -16.75 -9.16 12.76
N PRO A 18 -17.15 -10.21 13.51
CA PRO A 18 -18.44 -10.91 13.31
C PRO A 18 -19.68 -10.00 13.34
N PRO A 19 -20.70 -10.26 12.50
CA PRO A 19 -21.82 -9.35 12.30
C PRO A 19 -22.77 -9.35 13.51
N THR A 20 -23.05 -8.16 14.05
CA THR A 20 -24.22 -7.93 14.91
C THR A 20 -25.38 -7.48 14.01
N ILE A 21 -26.46 -8.25 13.99
CA ILE A 21 -27.69 -7.87 13.31
C ILE A 21 -28.40 -6.85 14.20
N LEU A 22 -28.54 -5.61 13.72
CA LEU A 22 -29.31 -4.58 14.41
C LEU A 22 -30.76 -4.57 13.89
N PRO A 23 -31.77 -4.37 14.75
CA PRO A 23 -33.14 -4.15 14.31
C PRO A 23 -33.21 -2.85 13.50
N LYS A 24 -34.00 -2.87 12.42
CA LYS A 24 -34.47 -1.66 11.75
C LYS A 24 -35.36 -0.92 12.72
N ASP A 25 -35.05 0.35 12.99
CA ASP A 25 -36.00 1.47 12.99
C ASP A 25 -35.27 2.79 13.31
N ALA A 26 -35.58 3.84 12.53
CA ALA A 26 -34.96 5.17 12.39
C ALA A 26 -33.68 5.21 11.50
N GLU A 27 -33.75 5.92 10.37
CA GLU A 27 -32.55 6.38 9.66
C GLU A 27 -31.88 7.47 10.50
N ASP A 28 -31.07 7.04 11.45
CA ASP A 28 -30.17 7.94 12.16
C ASP A 28 -29.14 8.51 11.18
N GLU A 29 -28.82 9.80 11.31
CA GLU A 29 -27.73 10.42 10.55
C GLU A 29 -26.41 9.68 10.83
N ASP A 30 -25.65 9.36 9.77
CA ASP A 30 -24.35 8.74 9.92
C ASP A 30 -23.32 9.75 10.45
N HIS A 31 -22.79 9.48 11.64
CA HIS A 31 -21.72 10.25 12.26
C HIS A 31 -20.41 9.44 12.34
N SER A 32 -20.22 8.48 11.44
CA SER A 32 -18.99 7.68 11.35
C SER A 32 -17.76 8.56 11.14
N GLY A 33 -16.67 8.29 11.87
CA GLY A 33 -15.46 9.09 11.80
C GLY A 33 -14.29 8.55 12.62
N LEU A 34 -13.23 9.37 12.72
CA LEU A 34 -11.99 9.05 13.44
C LEU A 34 -11.70 10.11 14.48
N LYS A 35 -11.23 9.70 15.65
CA LYS A 35 -10.67 10.59 16.68
C LYS A 35 -9.15 10.57 16.58
N ILE A 36 -8.55 11.72 16.24
CA ILE A 36 -7.10 11.88 16.11
C ILE A 36 -6.54 12.49 17.39
N TYR A 37 -5.50 11.88 17.95
CA TYR A 37 -4.75 12.40 19.09
C TYR A 37 -3.50 13.10 18.60
N VAL A 38 -3.29 14.34 19.03
CA VAL A 38 -2.15 15.19 18.63
C VAL A 38 -1.36 15.64 19.85
N THR A 39 -0.07 15.92 19.67
CA THR A 39 0.81 16.41 20.74
C THR A 39 1.84 17.38 20.20
N HIS A 40 2.21 18.38 21.00
CA HIS A 40 3.36 19.26 20.73
C HIS A 40 4.70 18.65 21.17
N LYS A 41 4.67 17.56 21.95
CA LYS A 41 5.89 16.86 22.37
C LYS A 41 6.48 16.14 21.16
N LYS A 42 7.68 16.56 20.75
CA LYS A 42 8.43 15.92 19.66
C LYS A 42 8.61 14.42 19.96
N GLN A 43 8.22 13.58 19.00
CA GLN A 43 8.42 12.13 19.07
C GLN A 43 9.86 11.78 18.65
N PRO A 44 10.47 10.72 19.21
CA PRO A 44 11.82 10.29 18.83
C PRO A 44 11.89 9.76 17.39
N TYR A 45 10.77 9.21 16.90
CA TYR A 45 10.61 8.74 15.53
C TYR A 45 9.38 9.37 14.89
N VAL A 46 9.39 9.46 13.57
CA VAL A 46 8.24 9.88 12.76
C VAL A 46 7.81 8.72 11.88
N ALA A 47 6.49 8.56 11.72
CA ALA A 47 5.90 7.58 10.82
C ALA A 47 5.73 8.18 9.42
N GLY A 48 5.82 7.33 8.41
CA GLY A 48 5.77 7.70 7.01
C GLY A 48 5.23 6.60 6.12
N VAL A 49 5.06 6.93 4.85
CA VAL A 49 4.59 6.00 3.82
C VAL A 49 5.52 6.03 2.62
N PHE A 50 5.97 4.85 2.20
CA PHE A 50 6.60 4.65 0.89
C PHE A 50 5.59 3.96 -0.02
N PHE A 51 5.20 4.63 -1.11
CA PHE A 51 4.19 4.16 -2.03
C PHE A 51 4.84 3.51 -3.26
N LEU A 52 4.75 2.19 -3.38
CA LEU A 52 5.13 1.49 -4.62
C LEU A 52 3.89 1.33 -5.49
N ALA A 53 3.94 1.83 -6.71
CA ALA A 53 2.90 1.58 -7.70
C ALA A 53 3.46 1.43 -9.11
N SER A 54 2.78 0.68 -9.96
CA SER A 54 3.09 0.66 -11.40
C SER A 54 2.14 1.60 -12.13
N ALA A 55 2.65 2.71 -12.68
CA ALA A 55 1.84 3.70 -13.40
C ALA A 55 1.53 3.33 -14.86
N SER A 56 2.12 2.24 -15.38
CA SER A 56 1.91 1.79 -16.75
C SER A 56 2.07 0.28 -16.87
N PHE A 57 0.95 -0.42 -17.06
CA PHE A 57 0.94 -1.83 -17.44
C PHE A 57 -0.38 -2.20 -18.14
N THR A 58 -0.33 -3.31 -18.88
CA THR A 58 -1.51 -3.94 -19.51
C THR A 58 -1.47 -5.42 -19.17
N ILE A 59 -2.55 -5.92 -18.58
CA ILE A 59 -2.76 -7.35 -18.30
C ILE A 59 -3.46 -7.96 -19.52
N PRO A 60 -2.85 -8.94 -20.21
CA PRO A 60 -3.51 -9.66 -21.29
C PRO A 60 -4.66 -10.53 -20.76
N GLN A 61 -5.66 -10.77 -21.60
CA GLN A 61 -6.81 -11.62 -21.27
C GLN A 61 -6.44 -13.12 -21.22
N GLY A 62 -7.13 -13.90 -20.40
CA GLY A 62 -7.02 -15.37 -20.41
C GLY A 62 -5.83 -15.96 -19.65
N HIS A 63 -5.11 -15.18 -18.85
CA HIS A 63 -3.97 -15.67 -18.08
C HIS A 63 -4.35 -15.99 -16.64
N SER A 64 -4.08 -17.21 -16.17
CA SER A 64 -4.27 -17.60 -14.76
C SER A 64 -3.25 -16.98 -13.80
N SER A 65 -2.16 -16.46 -14.34
CA SER A 65 -1.12 -15.75 -13.60
C SER A 65 -0.39 -14.80 -14.54
N PHE A 66 -0.44 -13.50 -14.24
CA PHE A 66 0.31 -12.46 -14.94
C PHE A 66 0.98 -11.52 -13.93
N PRO A 67 2.31 -11.41 -13.92
CA PRO A 67 3.03 -10.54 -13.00
C PRO A 67 3.18 -9.11 -13.54
N VAL A 68 3.07 -8.13 -12.66
CA VAL A 68 3.47 -6.73 -12.88
C VAL A 68 4.46 -6.35 -11.79
N ASP A 69 5.63 -5.87 -12.21
CA ASP A 69 6.71 -5.48 -11.31
C ASP A 69 6.81 -3.95 -11.22
N VAL A 70 7.22 -3.47 -10.05
CA VAL A 70 7.59 -2.08 -9.76
C VAL A 70 8.87 -2.07 -8.94
N GLY A 71 9.77 -1.12 -9.19
CA GLY A 71 10.98 -1.06 -8.38
C GLY A 71 11.80 0.21 -8.50
N CYS A 72 12.21 0.76 -7.36
CA CYS A 72 13.08 1.94 -7.32
C CYS A 72 14.22 1.77 -6.33
N ARG A 73 15.34 2.42 -6.63
CA ARG A 73 16.44 2.58 -5.68
C ARG A 73 16.02 3.57 -4.59
N PHE A 74 16.15 3.16 -3.33
CA PHE A 74 15.89 4.00 -2.19
C PHE A 74 17.03 5.02 -2.00
N SER A 75 16.70 6.31 -2.08
CA SER A 75 17.69 7.40 -2.14
C SER A 75 17.57 8.41 -0.99
N LYS A 76 16.79 8.10 0.06
CA LYS A 76 16.68 8.98 1.23
C LYS A 76 17.93 8.87 2.11
N GLU A 77 18.26 9.95 2.82
CA GLU A 77 19.46 10.04 3.66
C GLU A 77 19.37 9.11 4.89
N LYS A 78 18.19 9.02 5.51
CA LYS A 78 17.94 8.17 6.69
C LYS A 78 17.32 6.85 6.29
N SER A 79 17.72 5.77 6.96
CA SER A 79 17.07 4.47 6.83
C SER A 79 15.61 4.54 7.25
N ILE A 80 14.79 3.67 6.67
CA ILE A 80 13.40 3.46 7.10
C ILE A 80 13.22 2.03 7.59
N PHE A 81 12.28 1.86 8.52
CA PHE A 81 11.95 0.57 9.11
C PHE A 81 10.46 0.30 8.88
N PRO A 82 10.12 -0.53 7.88
CA PRO A 82 8.76 -0.98 7.67
C PRO A 82 8.20 -1.61 8.95
N PHE A 83 6.95 -1.28 9.28
CA PHE A 83 6.23 -1.89 10.40
C PHE A 83 4.80 -2.30 10.03
N ALA A 84 4.23 -1.73 8.97
CA ALA A 84 2.96 -2.17 8.41
C ALA A 84 2.95 -2.00 6.89
N TYR A 85 2.03 -2.70 6.23
CA TYR A 85 1.86 -2.62 4.77
C TYR A 85 0.39 -2.70 4.38
N LYS A 86 0.06 -2.20 3.18
CA LYS A 86 -1.27 -2.35 2.59
C LYS A 86 -1.13 -2.68 1.11
N PRO A 87 -1.55 -3.87 0.65
CA PRO A 87 -1.70 -4.16 -0.77
C PRO A 87 -2.99 -3.53 -1.30
N HIS A 88 -2.99 -3.08 -2.55
CA HIS A 88 -4.20 -2.63 -3.24
C HIS A 88 -4.14 -2.99 -4.74
N ALA A 89 -5.20 -3.65 -5.19
CA ALA A 89 -5.53 -3.94 -6.58
C ALA A 89 -7.06 -4.03 -6.71
N HIS A 90 -7.57 -4.06 -7.94
CA HIS A 90 -8.97 -4.32 -8.22
C HIS A 90 -9.21 -5.84 -8.41
N GLY A 91 -10.27 -6.25 -9.10
CA GLY A 91 -10.84 -7.60 -9.02
C GLY A 91 -9.93 -8.76 -9.51
N LEU A 92 -8.95 -8.48 -10.36
CA LEU A 92 -8.03 -9.48 -10.91
C LEU A 92 -6.86 -9.79 -9.98
N GLY A 93 -6.55 -8.89 -9.03
CA GLY A 93 -5.42 -9.06 -8.11
C GLY A 93 -5.56 -10.31 -7.23
N ARG A 94 -4.50 -11.12 -7.16
CA ARG A 94 -4.40 -12.34 -6.35
C ARG A 94 -3.36 -12.23 -5.24
N ASP A 95 -2.21 -11.65 -5.53
CA ASP A 95 -1.22 -11.37 -4.51
C ASP A 95 -0.37 -10.17 -4.87
N ILE A 96 0.05 -9.45 -3.84
CA ILE A 96 1.03 -8.37 -3.95
C ILE A 96 2.10 -8.60 -2.89
N THR A 97 3.35 -8.65 -3.31
CA THR A 97 4.50 -8.87 -2.43
C THR A 97 5.47 -7.70 -2.53
N GLY A 98 5.93 -7.20 -1.38
CA GLY A 98 6.97 -6.18 -1.31
C GLY A 98 8.31 -6.75 -0.87
N TYR A 99 9.39 -6.24 -1.45
CA TYR A 99 10.76 -6.66 -1.12
C TYR A 99 11.67 -5.47 -0.88
N GLN A 100 12.66 -5.69 -0.02
CA GLN A 100 13.91 -4.94 -0.01
C GLN A 100 14.99 -5.80 -0.71
N TYR A 101 15.85 -5.16 -1.50
CA TYR A 101 16.96 -5.83 -2.16
C TYR A 101 18.26 -5.04 -1.96
N ASN A 102 19.28 -5.70 -1.41
CA ASN A 102 20.62 -5.13 -1.16
C ASN A 102 21.76 -6.09 -1.59
N GLY A 103 21.49 -6.91 -2.60
CA GLY A 103 22.34 -8.04 -3.02
C GLY A 103 21.66 -9.39 -2.80
N SER A 104 20.71 -9.46 -1.86
CA SER A 104 19.75 -10.55 -1.69
C SER A 104 18.33 -9.98 -1.50
N TYR A 105 17.32 -10.79 -1.85
CA TYR A 105 15.92 -10.43 -1.66
C TYR A 105 15.50 -10.70 -0.21
N HIS A 106 14.88 -9.71 0.42
CA HIS A 106 14.25 -9.82 1.73
C HIS A 106 12.78 -9.41 1.59
N GLU A 107 11.88 -10.33 1.88
CA GLU A 107 10.44 -10.08 1.82
C GLU A 107 10.01 -9.17 2.98
N ILE A 108 9.45 -8.01 2.62
CA ILE A 108 8.80 -7.11 3.58
C ILE A 108 7.55 -7.79 4.09
N ASP A 109 6.64 -8.12 3.18
CA ASP A 109 5.49 -8.99 3.42
C ASP A 109 4.74 -9.28 2.11
N LYS A 110 3.77 -10.19 2.18
CA LYS A 110 2.88 -10.60 1.08
C LYS A 110 1.43 -10.53 1.52
N GLY A 111 0.58 -9.88 0.72
CA GLY A 111 -0.85 -9.80 1.01
C GLY A 111 -1.75 -10.07 -0.20
N HIS A 112 -2.96 -10.56 0.08
CA HIS A 112 -4.01 -10.75 -0.92
C HIS A 112 -4.86 -9.47 -1.03
N PRO A 113 -4.92 -8.78 -2.19
CA PRO A 113 -5.58 -7.48 -2.29
C PRO A 113 -7.11 -7.52 -2.18
N GLN A 114 -7.74 -8.71 -2.29
CA GLN A 114 -9.19 -8.88 -2.03
C GLN A 114 -9.55 -9.04 -0.54
N TRP A 115 -8.55 -9.14 0.35
CA TRP A 115 -8.82 -9.08 1.78
C TRP A 115 -9.19 -7.64 2.21
N PRO A 116 -9.76 -7.44 3.41
CA PRO A 116 -10.03 -6.11 3.92
C PRO A 116 -8.77 -5.22 3.85
N GLN A 117 -8.77 -4.20 2.99
CA GLN A 117 -7.56 -3.42 2.67
C GLN A 117 -7.22 -2.41 3.77
N THR A 118 -6.80 -2.91 4.93
CA THR A 118 -6.23 -2.16 6.06
C THR A 118 -4.71 -2.27 6.07
N PHE A 119 -4.06 -1.67 7.07
CA PHE A 119 -2.65 -1.87 7.32
C PHE A 119 -2.43 -3.16 8.11
N TYR A 120 -1.70 -4.09 7.52
CA TYR A 120 -1.27 -5.32 8.15
C TYR A 120 0.13 -5.13 8.74
N PRO A 121 0.42 -5.66 9.95
CA PRO A 121 1.77 -5.59 10.50
C PRO A 121 2.73 -6.40 9.64
N VAL A 122 3.93 -5.88 9.42
CA VAL A 122 4.99 -6.68 8.78
C VAL A 122 5.51 -7.73 9.77
N THR A 123 5.84 -8.91 9.27
CA THR A 123 6.37 -10.01 10.09
C THR A 123 7.88 -9.88 10.33
N ASN A 124 8.62 -9.39 9.34
CA ASN A 124 10.08 -9.30 9.38
C ASN A 124 10.55 -7.87 9.67
N LYS A 125 11.53 -7.75 10.57
CA LYS A 125 12.22 -6.47 10.81
C LYS A 125 13.24 -6.24 9.71
N ILE A 126 12.90 -5.35 8.78
CA ILE A 126 13.79 -4.94 7.68
C ILE A 126 14.23 -3.49 7.91
N GLU A 127 15.51 -3.24 7.65
CA GLU A 127 16.03 -1.88 7.51
C GLU A 127 16.28 -1.63 6.03
N VAL A 128 15.67 -0.57 5.49
CA VAL A 128 15.92 -0.12 4.12
C VAL A 128 16.89 1.05 4.17
N LYS A 129 18.07 0.86 3.60
CA LYS A 129 19.17 1.84 3.60
C LYS A 129 19.27 2.58 2.27
N ASN A 130 19.92 3.73 2.30
CA ASN A 130 20.28 4.43 1.08
C ASN A 130 21.07 3.48 0.15
N GLY A 131 20.59 3.35 -1.08
CA GLY A 131 21.20 2.51 -2.10
C GLY A 131 20.54 1.16 -2.30
N ASP A 132 19.74 0.69 -1.34
CA ASP A 132 18.90 -0.52 -1.48
C ASP A 132 17.81 -0.30 -2.54
N TYR A 133 17.17 -1.38 -2.97
CA TYR A 133 15.98 -1.31 -3.82
C TYR A 133 14.74 -1.70 -3.04
N LEU A 134 13.66 -0.94 -3.24
CA LEU A 134 12.32 -1.33 -2.85
C LEU A 134 11.59 -1.82 -4.10
N LEU A 135 11.09 -3.05 -4.03
CA LEU A 135 10.48 -3.74 -5.16
C LEU A 135 9.08 -4.22 -4.77
N GLY A 136 8.18 -4.27 -5.73
CA GLY A 136 6.85 -4.84 -5.61
C GLY A 136 6.54 -5.74 -6.79
N ARG A 137 5.84 -6.85 -6.54
CA ARG A 137 5.26 -7.71 -7.58
C ARG A 137 3.77 -7.89 -7.30
N CYS A 138 2.94 -7.53 -8.26
CA CYS A 138 1.51 -7.81 -8.27
C CYS A 138 1.23 -8.97 -9.23
N THR A 139 0.49 -9.96 -8.78
CA THR A 139 0.07 -11.12 -9.58
C THR A 139 -1.43 -11.05 -9.83
N TYR A 140 -1.82 -11.17 -11.10
CA TYR A 140 -3.21 -11.11 -11.53
C TYR A 140 -3.68 -12.41 -12.16
N ASP A 141 -4.99 -12.65 -12.08
CA ASP A 141 -5.70 -13.70 -12.79
C ASP A 141 -6.77 -13.05 -13.67
N SER A 142 -6.53 -13.10 -14.98
CA SER A 142 -7.37 -12.55 -16.03
C SER A 142 -8.09 -13.63 -16.83
N THR A 143 -8.22 -14.85 -16.30
CA THR A 143 -8.92 -15.96 -16.98
C THR A 143 -10.37 -15.64 -17.35
N SER A 144 -11.03 -14.79 -16.56
CA SER A 144 -12.40 -14.34 -16.79
C SER A 144 -12.52 -13.18 -17.79
N MET A 145 -11.40 -12.58 -18.22
CA MET A 145 -11.41 -11.42 -19.09
C MET A 145 -11.47 -11.82 -20.57
N ASP A 146 -12.19 -11.04 -21.35
CA ASP A 146 -12.35 -11.16 -22.81
C ASP A 146 -11.57 -10.10 -23.59
N CYS A 147 -11.01 -9.11 -22.89
CA CYS A 147 -10.17 -8.02 -23.41
C CYS A 147 -9.01 -7.72 -22.44
N PRO A 148 -7.91 -7.10 -22.90
CA PRO A 148 -6.84 -6.63 -22.03
C PRO A 148 -7.32 -5.58 -21.01
N VAL A 149 -6.76 -5.60 -19.80
CA VAL A 149 -7.07 -4.65 -18.73
C VAL A 149 -5.87 -3.75 -18.47
N ASN A 150 -6.09 -2.44 -18.45
CA ASN A 150 -5.03 -1.46 -18.23
C ASN A 150 -5.03 -0.96 -16.80
N VAL A 151 -3.94 -0.32 -16.41
CA VAL A 151 -3.90 0.48 -15.18
C VAL A 151 -4.94 1.61 -15.22
N GLY A 152 -5.65 1.83 -14.12
CA GLY A 152 -6.66 2.89 -14.01
C GLY A 152 -7.38 2.92 -12.67
N SER A 153 -8.30 3.88 -12.50
CA SER A 153 -8.95 4.16 -11.22
C SER A 153 -10.38 3.63 -11.09
N THR A 154 -10.92 3.02 -12.14
CA THR A 154 -12.27 2.43 -12.11
C THR A 154 -12.21 0.95 -11.77
N GLY A 155 -13.31 0.37 -11.32
CA GLY A 155 -13.41 -1.07 -11.05
C GLY A 155 -13.25 -1.96 -12.30
N ASN A 156 -13.24 -1.38 -13.51
CA ASN A 156 -12.96 -2.07 -14.77
C ASN A 156 -11.48 -2.03 -15.16
N ASP A 157 -10.70 -1.17 -14.49
CA ASP A 157 -9.26 -1.08 -14.65
C ASP A 157 -8.56 -1.91 -13.57
N GLU A 158 -7.23 -1.92 -13.55
CA GLU A 158 -6.44 -2.50 -12.46
C GLU A 158 -5.48 -1.50 -11.79
N MET A 159 -5.02 -1.85 -10.59
CA MET A 159 -3.97 -1.14 -9.88
C MET A 159 -2.95 -2.12 -9.30
N CYS A 160 -1.68 -1.73 -9.32
CA CYS A 160 -0.62 -2.43 -8.59
C CYS A 160 -0.08 -1.49 -7.53
N ASN A 161 -0.62 -1.51 -6.32
CA ASN A 161 -0.23 -0.61 -5.24
C ASN A 161 0.24 -1.39 -4.01
N PHE A 162 1.39 -1.01 -3.47
CA PHE A 162 1.91 -1.54 -2.21
C PHE A 162 2.39 -0.39 -1.33
N TYR A 163 1.61 -0.08 -0.29
CA TYR A 163 1.97 0.95 0.69
C TYR A 163 2.84 0.33 1.77
N ILE A 164 4.04 0.86 1.97
CA ILE A 164 4.95 0.48 3.05
C ILE A 164 4.87 1.57 4.12
N VAL A 165 4.28 1.26 5.27
CA VAL A 165 4.27 2.16 6.42
C VAL A 165 5.52 1.92 7.24
N PHE A 166 6.28 2.97 7.47
CA PHE A 166 7.58 2.88 8.12
C PHE A 166 7.73 3.92 9.23
N TYR A 167 8.69 3.71 10.13
CA TYR A 167 9.20 4.77 10.98
C TYR A 167 10.66 5.12 10.62
N THR A 168 11.06 6.35 10.91
CA THR A 168 12.43 6.85 10.71
C THR A 168 12.78 7.93 11.74
N ASP A 169 14.00 8.44 11.69
CA ASP A 169 14.49 9.47 12.60
C ASP A 169 13.62 10.74 12.54
N SER A 170 13.34 11.32 13.71
CA SER A 170 12.53 12.54 13.82
C SER A 170 13.13 13.81 13.19
N SER A 171 14.35 13.75 12.65
CA SER A 171 14.92 14.81 11.82
C SER A 171 14.30 14.86 10.41
N VAL A 172 13.65 13.78 9.96
CA VAL A 172 13.01 13.72 8.65
C VAL A 172 11.71 14.54 8.68
N GLN A 173 11.67 15.64 7.92
CA GLN A 173 10.50 16.53 7.88
C GLN A 173 9.37 15.97 7.00
N GLU A 174 9.72 15.31 5.90
CA GLU A 174 8.78 14.71 4.95
C GLU A 174 9.00 13.20 4.87
N PRO A 175 8.40 12.41 5.78
CA PRO A 175 8.53 10.96 5.78
C PRO A 175 7.61 10.34 4.70
N TYR A 176 7.82 10.73 3.45
CA TYR A 176 7.10 10.22 2.27
C TYR A 176 8.08 9.87 1.15
N GLY A 177 7.77 8.81 0.43
CA GLY A 177 8.45 8.44 -0.81
C GLY A 177 7.49 7.69 -1.73
N GLU A 178 7.80 7.68 -3.02
CA GLU A 178 7.03 6.94 -4.00
C GLU A 178 7.92 6.38 -5.11
N CYS A 179 7.43 5.34 -5.77
CA CYS A 179 7.97 4.73 -6.97
C CYS A 179 6.79 4.38 -7.88
N LEU A 180 6.77 4.87 -9.11
CA LEU A 180 5.64 4.75 -10.04
C LEU A 180 5.93 3.86 -11.26
N GLY A 181 6.96 3.03 -11.20
CA GLY A 181 7.41 2.14 -12.29
C GLY A 181 8.86 1.73 -12.08
#